data_AF-A0A920ATW6-F1
#
_entry.id   AF-A0A920ATW6-F1
#
_cell.length_a   1.000
_cell.length_b   1.000
_cell.length_c   1.000
_cell.angle_alpha   90.00
_cell.angle_beta   90.00
_cell.angle_gamma   90.00
#
_symmetry.space_group_name_H-M   'P 1'
#
loop_
_entity.id
_entity.type
_entity.pdbx_description
1 polymer ?
#
loop_
_entity_poly.entity_id
_entity_poly.type
_entity_poly.pdbx_seq_one_letter_code
_entity_poly.pdbx_strand_id
1 'polypeptide(L)'
;MTKEINIIRTSPPLDKKRELENVIHDLGIHDIGIFDHLYNLENSSLIDKSLVEKNGMICEADITFLSKDIKINLKLSNIAEEKNRSWEIVGNNFSYNIDLLKKKVIKNFNGKEERKIFDKSYQPIDLQLDDFFGKN
;
A
#
# COMPACT_ATOMS: atom_id res chain seq x y z
N MET A 1 18.67 -5.12 -5.09
CA MET A 1 17.99 -5.51 -3.85
C MET A 1 17.12 -4.37 -3.37
N THR A 2 15.89 -4.65 -2.97
CA THR A 2 15.00 -3.69 -2.30
C THR A 2 15.50 -3.44 -0.88
N LYS A 3 15.44 -2.20 -0.43
CA LYS A 3 15.90 -1.74 0.89
C LYS A 3 14.75 -1.15 1.70
N GLU A 4 13.87 -0.41 1.04
CA GLU A 4 12.78 0.28 1.70
C GLU A 4 11.52 0.24 0.87
N ILE A 5 10.38 0.11 1.56
CA ILE A 5 9.04 0.17 0.99
C ILE A 5 8.23 1.17 1.81
N ASN A 6 7.77 2.24 1.18
CA ASN A 6 6.88 3.22 1.80
C ASN A 6 5.48 3.05 1.23
N ILE A 7 4.49 2.84 2.09
CA ILE A 7 3.09 2.64 1.72
C ILE A 7 2.30 3.78 2.34
N ILE A 8 1.61 4.56 1.51
CA ILE A 8 0.69 5.60 1.97
C ILE A 8 -0.70 5.26 1.49
N ARG A 9 -1.62 5.09 2.43
CA ARG A 9 -3.02 4.84 2.16
C ARG A 9 -3.91 5.68 3.07
N THR A 10 -4.33 6.82 2.54
CA THR A 10 -5.18 7.76 3.26
C THR A 10 -6.50 7.96 2.54
N SER A 11 -7.56 8.21 3.31
CA SER A 11 -8.85 8.59 2.77
C SER A 11 -9.59 9.53 3.72
N PRO A 12 -10.47 10.39 3.18
CA PRO A 12 -11.45 11.12 3.97
C PRO A 12 -12.33 10.21 4.81
N PRO A 13 -12.89 10.74 5.92
CA PRO A 13 -13.87 10.02 6.70
C PRO A 13 -15.04 9.60 5.82
N LEU A 14 -15.48 8.35 6.00
CA LEU A 14 -16.73 7.88 5.43
C LEU A 14 -17.88 8.70 6.01
N ASP A 15 -18.97 8.80 5.25
CA ASP A 15 -20.18 9.54 5.64
C ASP A 15 -20.54 9.31 7.11
N LYS A 16 -20.97 10.36 7.83
CA LYS A 16 -21.12 10.44 9.30
C LYS A 16 -21.93 9.31 9.98
N LYS A 17 -22.57 8.44 9.21
CA LYS A 17 -23.40 7.31 9.66
C LYS A 17 -22.67 5.96 9.69
N ARG A 18 -21.49 5.83 9.08
CA ARG A 18 -20.68 4.61 9.20
C ARG A 18 -19.82 4.69 10.46
N GLU A 19 -19.82 3.59 11.22
CA GLU A 19 -18.83 3.40 12.27
C GLU A 19 -17.43 3.40 11.64
N LEU A 20 -16.46 4.03 12.30
CA LEU A 20 -15.09 4.06 11.80
C LEU A 20 -14.50 2.66 11.91
N GLU A 21 -14.02 2.13 10.79
CA GLU A 21 -13.38 0.81 10.75
C GLU A 21 -11.90 0.91 11.18
N ASN A 22 -11.34 -0.21 11.66
CA ASN A 22 -9.92 -0.27 12.02
C ASN A 22 -9.05 -0.21 10.75
N VAL A 23 -8.33 0.90 10.58
CA VAL A 23 -7.61 1.21 9.36
C VAL A 23 -6.51 0.17 9.01
N ILE A 24 -5.94 -0.49 10.00
CA ILE A 24 -4.91 -1.52 9.79
C ILE A 24 -5.52 -2.74 9.10
N HIS A 25 -6.68 -3.20 9.59
CA HIS A 25 -7.34 -4.39 9.07
C HIS A 25 -8.07 -4.13 7.75
N ASP A 26 -8.53 -2.90 7.52
CA ASP A 26 -9.37 -2.60 6.36
C ASP A 26 -8.57 -2.01 5.20
N LEU A 27 -7.57 -1.18 5.49
CA LEU A 27 -6.73 -0.56 4.46
C LEU A 27 -5.37 -1.26 4.38
N GLY A 28 -4.68 -1.37 5.52
CA GLY A 28 -3.31 -1.86 5.58
C GLY A 28 -3.14 -3.30 5.08
N ILE A 29 -4.08 -4.20 5.43
CA ILE A 29 -3.94 -5.64 5.13
C ILE A 29 -3.75 -5.94 3.64
N HIS A 30 -4.41 -5.17 2.77
CA HIS A 30 -4.34 -5.40 1.33
C HIS A 30 -2.96 -5.07 0.77
N ASP A 31 -2.37 -3.95 1.21
CA ASP A 31 -1.07 -3.54 0.71
C ASP A 31 0.01 -4.45 1.30
N ILE A 32 -0.06 -4.77 2.59
CA ILE A 32 0.84 -5.73 3.24
C ILE A 32 0.76 -7.12 2.58
N GLY A 33 -0.43 -7.62 2.26
CA GLY A 33 -0.59 -8.92 1.59
C GLY A 33 0.05 -8.96 0.20
N ILE A 34 0.03 -7.85 -0.56
CA ILE A 34 0.73 -7.76 -1.84
C ILE A 34 2.24 -7.79 -1.63
N PHE A 35 2.76 -7.04 -0.67
CA PHE A 35 4.20 -7.03 -0.40
C PHE A 35 4.70 -8.34 0.21
N ASP A 36 3.88 -9.01 1.02
CA ASP A 36 4.16 -10.36 1.50
C ASP A 36 4.25 -11.35 0.34
N HIS A 37 3.30 -11.32 -0.60
CA HIS A 37 3.37 -12.15 -1.80
C HIS A 37 4.64 -11.89 -2.64
N LEU A 38 5.06 -10.62 -2.77
CA LEU A 38 6.20 -10.24 -3.61
C LEU A 38 7.58 -10.48 -2.96
N TYR A 39 7.67 -10.32 -1.65
CA TYR A 39 8.95 -10.33 -0.92
C TYR A 39 9.07 -11.43 0.14
N ASN A 40 7.98 -12.17 0.38
CA ASN A 40 7.83 -13.17 1.43
C ASN A 40 8.25 -12.59 2.80
N LEU A 41 7.41 -11.71 3.37
CA LEU A 41 7.73 -10.88 4.53
C LEU A 41 7.71 -11.70 5.84
N GLU A 42 8.70 -12.57 6.00
CA GLU A 42 8.89 -13.40 7.19
C GLU A 42 9.79 -12.71 8.24
N ASN A 43 9.80 -13.23 9.47
CA ASN A 43 10.68 -12.77 10.56
C ASN A 43 10.66 -11.25 10.77
N SER A 44 9.47 -10.67 10.80
CA SER A 44 9.30 -9.22 10.93
C SER A 44 9.54 -8.75 12.36
N SER A 45 10.18 -7.60 12.50
CA SER A 45 10.38 -6.92 13.78
C SER A 45 9.85 -5.49 13.72
N LEU A 46 8.95 -5.15 14.63
CA LEU A 46 8.45 -3.79 14.77
C LEU A 46 9.59 -2.86 15.21
N ILE A 47 9.79 -1.76 14.49
CA ILE A 47 10.75 -0.69 14.83
C ILE A 47 10.04 0.41 15.60
N ASP A 48 8.92 0.90 15.06
CA ASP A 48 8.16 2.00 15.65
C ASP A 48 6.68 1.92 15.28
N LYS A 49 5.81 2.49 16.12
CA LYS A 49 4.39 2.67 15.81
C LYS A 49 3.81 3.90 16.51
N SER A 50 2.99 4.64 15.78
CA SER A 50 2.09 5.67 16.29
C SER A 50 0.67 5.37 15.82
N LEU A 51 -0.30 5.41 16.74
CA LEU A 51 -1.69 5.07 16.48
C LEU A 51 -2.59 6.20 17.00
N VAL A 52 -3.59 6.56 16.21
CA VAL A 52 -4.67 7.46 16.63
C VAL A 52 -5.96 6.66 16.67
N GLU A 53 -6.64 6.72 17.80
CA GLU A 53 -7.93 6.05 18.01
C GLU A 53 -9.06 7.06 18.09
N LYS A 54 -10.20 6.70 17.49
CA LYS A 54 -11.44 7.44 17.57
C LYS A 54 -12.60 6.46 17.75
N ASN A 55 -13.40 6.67 18.79
CA ASN A 55 -14.51 5.78 19.16
C ASN A 55 -14.08 4.31 19.35
N GLY A 56 -12.89 4.09 19.91
CA GLY A 56 -12.36 2.73 20.17
C GLY A 56 -11.80 2.00 18.94
N MET A 57 -11.63 2.69 17.81
CA MET A 57 -11.08 2.14 16.58
C MET A 57 -9.86 2.93 16.12
N ILE A 58 -8.83 2.24 15.64
CA ILE A 58 -7.63 2.87 15.08
C ILE A 58 -8.02 3.51 13.74
N CYS A 59 -8.03 4.83 13.69
CA CYS A 59 -8.36 5.61 12.49
C CYS A 59 -7.12 6.08 11.73
N GLU A 60 -5.98 6.20 12.42
CA GLU A 60 -4.68 6.48 11.80
C GLU A 60 -3.60 5.58 12.38
N ALA A 61 -2.67 5.17 11.53
CA ALA A 61 -1.53 4.36 11.94
C ALA A 61 -0.30 4.72 11.10
N ASP A 62 0.78 5.10 11.78
CA ASP A 62 2.13 5.19 11.21
C ASP A 62 2.96 4.06 11.83
N ILE A 63 3.34 3.06 11.03
CA ILE A 63 4.02 1.84 11.51
C ILE A 63 5.31 1.65 10.71
N THR A 64 6.42 1.43 11.40
CA THR A 64 7.70 1.05 10.79
C THR A 64 8.12 -0.32 11.29
N PHE A 65 8.45 -1.23 10.38
CA PHE A 65 8.97 -2.55 10.74
C PHE A 65 10.04 -3.01 9.75
N LEU A 66 10.88 -3.95 10.17
CA LEU A 66 11.90 -4.58 9.35
C LEU A 66 11.43 -5.99 9.00
N SER A 67 11.64 -6.45 7.76
CA SER A 67 11.49 -7.85 7.38
C SER A 67 12.50 -8.17 6.28
N LYS A 68 13.31 -9.23 6.45
CA LYS A 68 14.36 -9.63 5.49
C LYS A 68 15.27 -8.47 5.04
N ASP A 69 15.69 -7.64 6.00
CA ASP A 69 16.49 -6.43 5.77
C ASP A 69 15.81 -5.34 4.91
N ILE A 70 14.51 -5.47 4.65
CA ILE A 70 13.68 -4.46 4.02
C ILE A 70 12.97 -3.67 5.11
N LYS A 71 13.23 -2.36 5.16
CA LYS A 71 12.49 -1.44 6.03
C LYS A 71 11.16 -1.12 5.38
N ILE A 72 10.07 -1.30 6.12
CA ILE A 72 8.72 -1.06 5.62
C ILE A 72 8.09 0.01 6.49
N ASN A 73 7.68 1.11 5.85
CA ASN A 73 6.97 2.21 6.49
C ASN A 73 5.55 2.24 5.94
N LEU A 74 4.57 2.22 6.84
CA LEU A 74 3.15 2.16 6.53
C LEU A 74 2.46 3.36 7.16
N LYS A 75 1.86 4.20 6.34
CA LYS A 75 1.04 5.35 6.75
C LYS A 75 -0.40 5.14 6.31
N LEU A 76 -1.29 4.99 7.29
CA LEU A 76 -2.70 4.71 7.10
C LEU A 76 -3.54 5.80 7.75
N SER A 77 -4.60 6.24 7.08
CA SER A 77 -5.62 7.10 7.69
C SER A 77 -6.96 6.95 6.99
N ASN A 78 -8.04 6.83 7.74
CA ASN A 78 -9.40 6.95 7.22
C ASN A 78 -10.08 8.26 7.62
N ILE A 79 -9.32 9.24 8.12
CA ILE A 79 -9.80 10.57 8.50
C ILE A 79 -9.02 11.73 7.84
N ALA A 80 -8.12 11.42 6.90
CA ALA A 80 -7.29 12.41 6.22
C ALA A 80 -8.10 13.28 5.25
N GLU A 81 -7.71 14.54 5.07
CA GLU A 81 -8.42 15.45 4.15
C GLU A 81 -8.40 14.98 2.69
N GLU A 82 -7.30 14.35 2.28
CA GLU A 82 -7.10 13.90 0.90
C GLU A 82 -6.99 12.38 0.79
N LYS A 83 -7.55 11.86 -0.30
CA LYS A 83 -7.42 10.45 -0.67
C LYS A 83 -6.07 10.22 -1.35
N ASN A 84 -5.23 9.40 -0.76
CA ASN A 84 -3.96 8.98 -1.32
C ASN A 84 -3.85 7.45 -1.30
N ARG A 85 -3.35 6.87 -2.39
CA ARG A 85 -2.96 5.46 -2.43
C ARG A 85 -1.71 5.34 -3.28
N SER A 86 -0.56 5.29 -2.61
CA SER A 86 0.73 5.23 -3.28
C SER A 86 1.70 4.28 -2.59
N TRP A 87 2.60 3.74 -3.41
CA TRP A 87 3.75 2.99 -2.95
C TRP A 87 5.04 3.63 -3.48
N GLU A 88 6.06 3.66 -2.64
CA GLU A 88 7.43 3.89 -3.05
C GLU A 88 8.25 2.65 -2.69
N ILE A 89 9.02 2.15 -3.65
CA ILE A 89 9.92 1.00 -3.45
C ILE A 89 11.31 1.47 -3.81
N VAL A 90 12.24 1.42 -2.85
CA VAL A 90 13.60 1.89 -3.01
C VAL A 90 14.55 0.71 -2.94
N GLY A 91 15.39 0.56 -3.95
CA GLY A 91 16.49 -0.40 -3.98
C GLY A 91 17.84 0.27 -4.17
N ASN A 92 18.90 -0.52 -4.31
CA ASN A 92 20.27 -0.01 -4.46
C ASN A 92 20.46 0.92 -5.66
N ASN A 93 19.79 0.61 -6.77
CA ASN A 93 20.02 1.24 -8.05
C ASN A 93 18.72 1.49 -8.82
N PHE A 94 17.60 1.35 -8.12
CA PHE A 94 16.27 1.53 -8.68
C PHE A 94 15.33 2.16 -7.65
N SER A 95 14.31 2.85 -8.15
CA SER A 95 13.13 3.17 -7.36
C SER A 95 11.86 3.03 -8.20
N TYR A 96 10.76 2.72 -7.53
CA TYR A 96 9.43 2.76 -8.11
C TYR A 96 8.59 3.74 -7.30
N ASN A 97 7.88 4.62 -8.00
CA ASN A 97 6.83 5.47 -7.44
C ASN A 97 5.52 5.10 -8.13
N ILE A 98 4.58 4.57 -7.36
CA ILE A 98 3.34 3.98 -7.86
C ILE A 98 2.19 4.78 -7.29
N ASP A 99 1.42 5.45 -8.16
CA ASP A 99 0.16 6.11 -7.83
C ASP A 99 -0.98 5.18 -8.28
N LEU A 100 -1.60 4.49 -7.32
CA LEU A 100 -2.64 3.50 -7.58
C LEU A 100 -3.96 4.14 -7.96
N LEU A 101 -4.20 5.39 -7.56
CA LEU A 101 -5.41 6.12 -7.94
C LEU A 101 -5.34 6.55 -9.41
N LYS A 102 -4.19 7.07 -9.84
CA LYS A 102 -3.93 7.47 -11.23
C LYS A 102 -3.46 6.33 -12.11
N LYS A 103 -3.29 5.12 -11.55
CA LYS A 103 -2.78 3.93 -12.24
C LYS A 103 -1.47 4.22 -12.98
N LYS A 104 -0.56 4.90 -12.30
CA LYS A 104 0.71 5.37 -12.86
C LYS A 104 1.87 4.76 -12.10
N VAL A 105 2.86 4.28 -12.84
CA VAL A 105 4.14 3.82 -12.31
C VAL A 105 5.24 4.67 -12.93
N ILE A 106 6.10 5.21 -12.07
CA ILE A 106 7.36 5.84 -12.45
C ILE A 106 8.46 4.93 -11.93
N LYS A 107 9.28 4.40 -12.83
CA LYS A 107 10.44 3.58 -12.52
C LYS A 107 11.68 4.40 -12.78
N ASN A 108 12.58 4.46 -11.81
CA ASN A 108 13.92 4.98 -12.00
C ASN A 108 14.91 3.83 -11.92
N PHE A 109 15.83 3.72 -12.87
CA PHE A 109 16.90 2.74 -12.84
C PHE A 109 18.20 3.38 -13.31
N ASN A 110 19.23 3.38 -12.47
CA ASN A 110 20.52 4.03 -12.77
C ASN A 110 20.37 5.46 -13.31
N GLY A 111 19.45 6.25 -12.74
CA GLY A 111 19.18 7.63 -13.17
C GLY A 111 18.33 7.79 -14.44
N LYS A 112 17.88 6.70 -15.06
CA LYS A 112 16.93 6.74 -16.18
C LYS A 112 15.51 6.56 -15.67
N GLU A 113 14.63 7.49 -16.03
CA GLU A 113 13.21 7.45 -15.67
C GLU A 113 12.38 6.85 -16.81
N GLU A 114 11.52 5.89 -16.47
CA GLU A 114 10.51 5.29 -17.33
C GLU A 114 9.13 5.51 -16.69
N ARG A 115 8.15 5.92 -17.51
CA ARG A 115 6.78 6.16 -17.05
C ARG A 115 5.82 5.21 -17.75
N LYS A 116 4.96 4.56 -16.98
CA LYS A 116 3.87 3.72 -17.48
C LYS A 116 2.55 4.18 -16.87
N ILE A 117 1.56 4.41 -17.72
CA ILE A 117 0.18 4.69 -17.33
C ILE A 117 -0.64 3.48 -17.81
N PHE A 118 -1.45 2.92 -16.92
CA PHE A 118 -2.28 1.76 -17.23
C PHE A 118 -3.69 2.25 -17.58
N ASP A 119 -4.07 2.08 -18.84
CA ASP A 119 -5.39 2.47 -19.33
C ASP A 119 -6.47 1.46 -18.89
N LYS A 120 -7.68 1.97 -18.62
CA LYS A 120 -8.81 1.15 -18.17
C LYS A 120 -9.39 0.35 -19.33
N SER A 121 -9.00 -0.91 -19.49
CA SER A 121 -9.77 -1.86 -20.30
C SER A 121 -10.43 -2.97 -19.47
N TYR A 122 -9.83 -3.40 -18.35
CA TYR A 122 -10.36 -4.46 -17.48
C TYR A 122 -10.38 -4.03 -16.01
N GLN A 123 -11.44 -4.39 -15.27
CA GLN A 123 -11.40 -4.26 -13.81
C GLN A 123 -10.57 -5.42 -13.23
N PRO A 124 -9.76 -5.20 -12.19
CA PRO A 124 -9.01 -6.27 -11.55
C PRO A 124 -9.88 -7.44 -11.05
N ILE A 125 -11.13 -7.15 -10.66
CA ILE A 125 -12.08 -8.18 -10.24
C ILE A 125 -12.51 -9.10 -11.39
N ASP A 126 -12.62 -8.56 -12.61
CA ASP A 126 -12.98 -9.36 -13.78
C ASP A 126 -11.90 -10.42 -14.04
N LEU A 127 -10.63 -10.02 -13.97
CA LEU A 127 -9.48 -10.92 -14.13
C LEU A 127 -9.43 -11.99 -13.04
N GLN A 128 -9.71 -11.62 -11.78
CA GLN A 128 -9.76 -12.58 -10.67
C GLN A 128 -10.92 -13.56 -10.81
N LEU A 129 -12.09 -13.09 -11.28
CA LEU A 129 -13.23 -13.95 -11.54
C LEU A 129 -12.98 -14.88 -12.72
N ASP A 130 -12.37 -14.39 -13.80
CA ASP A 130 -12.03 -15.22 -14.97
C ASP A 130 -11.05 -16.35 -14.60
N ASP A 131 -10.03 -16.03 -13.80
CA ASP A 131 -9.08 -17.02 -13.25
C ASP A 131 -9.80 -18.03 -12.34
N PHE A 132 -10.68 -17.56 -11.44
CA PHE A 132 -11.48 -18.42 -10.56
C PHE A 132 -12.41 -19.36 -11.34
N PHE A 133 -13.04 -18.88 -12.42
CA PHE A 133 -13.90 -19.68 -13.27
C PHE A 133 -13.12 -20.56 -14.28
N GLY A 134 -11.78 -20.51 -14.26
CA GLY A 134 -10.92 -21.36 -15.08
C GLY A 134 -11.02 -21.09 -16.58
N LYS A 135 -11.43 -19.88 -16.99
CA LYS A 135 -11.46 -19.50 -18.41
C LYS A 135 -10.07 -19.03 -18.85
N ASN A 136 -9.18 -20.00 -19.07
CA ASN A 136 -7.97 -19.80 -19.89
C ASN A 136 -8.29 -20.07 -21.37
#